data_AF-A0A9E4Y3X9-F1
#
_entry.id   AF-A0A9E4Y3X9-F1
#
_cell.length_a   1.000
_cell.length_b   1.000
_cell.length_c   1.000
_cell.angle_alpha   90.00
_cell.angle_beta   90.00
_cell.angle_gamma   90.00
#
_symmetry.space_group_name_H-M   'P 1'
#
loop_
_entity.id
_entity.type
_entity.pdbx_description
1 polymer ?
#
loop_
_entity_poly.entity_id
_entity_poly.type
_entity_poly.pdbx_seq_one_letter_code
_entity_poly.pdbx_strand_id
1 'polypeptide(L)'
;MPESNDVFEIMRTTRAMRRLKPDPVPDELIHKILEAGICAASGGNRQPWRFLVLKDQEIKKKVQAYYKRAFDEVVGPRYLSSAPPPGSSTGRYRRQHSAV
;
A
#
# COMPACT_ATOMS: atom_id res chain seq x y z
N MET A 1 16.01 11.61 -7.63
CA MET A 1 16.01 10.85 -6.36
C MET A 1 15.63 11.83 -5.26
N PRO A 2 15.02 11.44 -4.13
CA PRO A 2 14.83 12.40 -3.04
C PRO A 2 16.21 12.98 -2.64
N GLU A 3 16.29 14.29 -2.55
CA GLU A 3 17.52 15.04 -2.25
C GLU A 3 18.01 14.83 -0.80
N SER A 4 17.20 14.17 0.03
CA SER A 4 17.42 14.01 1.46
C SER A 4 17.26 12.56 1.91
N ASN A 5 18.24 12.07 2.66
CA ASN A 5 18.21 10.79 3.37
C ASN A 5 17.82 10.98 4.86
N ASP A 6 17.28 12.15 5.23
CA ASP A 6 16.82 12.39 6.60
C ASP A 6 15.67 11.45 6.96
N VAL A 7 15.86 10.65 8.01
CA VAL A 7 14.88 9.64 8.44
C VAL A 7 13.56 10.29 8.83
N PHE A 8 13.59 11.45 9.48
CA PHE A 8 12.37 12.12 9.93
C PHE A 8 11.58 12.72 8.77
N GLU A 9 12.26 13.25 7.75
CA GLU A 9 11.63 13.69 6.51
C GLU A 9 10.97 12.52 5.76
N ILE A 10 11.68 11.40 5.59
CA ILE A 10 11.13 10.19 4.94
C ILE A 10 9.87 9.71 5.68
N MET A 11 9.92 9.65 7.00
CA MET A 11 8.76 9.26 7.82
C MET A 11 7.60 10.25 7.66
N ARG A 12 7.86 11.56 7.71
CA ARG A 12 6.83 12.61 7.57
C ARG A 12 6.22 12.67 6.17
N THR A 13 6.94 12.26 5.13
CA THR A 13 6.50 12.34 3.73
C THR A 13 5.92 11.04 3.20
N THR A 14 6.05 9.92 3.92
CA THR A 14 5.45 8.64 3.52
C THR A 14 3.93 8.74 3.40
N ARG A 15 3.36 8.35 2.25
CA ARG A 15 1.92 8.39 1.97
C ARG A 15 1.45 7.10 1.31
N ALA A 16 0.19 6.72 1.54
CA ALA A 16 -0.46 5.65 0.80
C ALA A 16 -0.79 6.11 -0.63
N MET A 17 0.08 5.77 -1.59
CA MET A 17 -0.05 6.13 -3.00
C MET A 17 -1.06 5.23 -3.73
N ARG A 18 -1.93 5.84 -4.54
CA ARG A 18 -2.96 5.13 -5.35
C ARG A 18 -2.71 5.21 -6.86
N ARG A 19 -1.80 6.08 -7.28
CA ARG A 19 -1.40 6.26 -8.69
C ARG A 19 0.09 5.98 -8.77
N LEU A 20 0.43 4.90 -9.47
CA LEU A 20 1.80 4.45 -9.65
C LEU A 20 2.14 4.55 -11.13
N LYS A 21 3.42 4.77 -11.42
CA LYS A 21 3.91 4.67 -12.81
C LYS A 21 3.79 3.22 -13.30
N PRO A 22 3.59 3.00 -14.61
CA PRO A 22 3.53 1.65 -15.18
C PRO A 22 4.90 0.96 -15.21
N ASP A 23 5.99 1.74 -15.07
CA ASP A 23 7.36 1.23 -15.09
C ASP A 23 7.56 0.14 -14.03
N PRO A 24 8.17 -1.00 -14.40
CA PRO A 24 8.50 -2.03 -13.43
C PRO A 24 9.57 -1.53 -12.47
N VAL A 25 9.47 -1.94 -11.20
CA VAL A 25 10.52 -1.68 -10.20
C VAL A 25 11.69 -2.63 -10.47
N PRO A 26 12.95 -2.14 -10.52
CA PRO A 26 14.13 -2.99 -10.65
C PRO A 26 14.26 -3.98 -9.49
N ASP A 27 14.75 -5.19 -9.77
CA ASP A 27 14.85 -6.26 -8.76
C ASP A 27 15.82 -5.92 -7.63
N GLU A 28 16.94 -5.27 -7.93
CA GLU A 28 17.89 -4.81 -6.92
C GLU A 28 17.25 -3.86 -5.90
N LEU A 29 16.35 -2.99 -6.37
CA LEU A 29 15.63 -2.07 -5.49
C LEU A 29 14.60 -2.79 -4.62
N ILE A 30 13.92 -3.81 -5.19
CA ILE A 30 13.01 -4.66 -4.42
C ILE A 30 13.79 -5.40 -3.32
N HIS A 31 14.93 -6.00 -3.64
CA HIS A 31 15.77 -6.69 -2.66
C HIS A 31 16.23 -5.76 -1.55
N LYS A 32 16.72 -4.55 -1.88
CA LYS A 32 17.12 -3.55 -0.90
C LYS A 32 15.99 -3.18 0.08
N ILE A 33 14.75 -3.10 -0.41
CA ILE A 33 13.57 -2.83 0.44
C ILE A 33 13.27 -4.02 1.35
N LEU A 34 13.34 -5.25 0.82
CA LEU A 34 13.10 -6.46 1.61
C LEU A 34 14.17 -6.66 2.69
N GLU A 35 15.44 -6.41 2.37
CA GLU A 35 16.56 -6.40 3.32
C GLU A 35 16.33 -5.41 4.47
N ALA A 36 15.87 -4.19 4.15
CA ALA A 36 15.51 -3.22 5.18
C ALA A 36 14.32 -3.70 6.03
N GLY A 37 13.34 -4.36 5.42
CA GLY A 37 12.15 -4.88 6.10
C GLY A 37 12.44 -5.99 7.10
N ILE A 38 13.37 -6.90 6.79
CA ILE A 38 13.72 -8.02 7.70
C ILE A 38 14.51 -7.56 8.93
N CYS A 39 15.03 -6.33 8.95
CA CYS A 39 15.65 -5.74 10.13
C CYS A 39 14.63 -5.34 11.21
N ALA A 40 13.33 -5.42 10.95
CA ALA A 40 12.30 -5.18 11.94
C ALA A 40 12.44 -6.14 13.14
N ALA A 41 12.11 -5.67 14.34
CA ALA A 41 12.12 -6.52 15.53
C ALA A 41 11.05 -7.62 15.43
N SER A 42 11.36 -8.83 15.87
CA SER A 42 10.40 -9.92 16.03
C SER A 42 10.64 -10.66 17.36
N GLY A 43 9.57 -11.18 17.97
CA GLY A 43 9.67 -11.91 19.23
C GLY A 43 10.64 -13.09 19.12
N GLY A 44 11.69 -13.10 19.94
CA GLY A 44 12.76 -14.11 19.90
C GLY A 44 13.54 -14.13 18.58
N ASN A 45 13.55 -13.03 17.83
CA ASN A 45 14.13 -12.91 16.49
C ASN A 45 13.67 -14.00 15.50
N ARG A 46 12.41 -14.44 15.60
CA ARG A 46 11.87 -15.55 14.80
C ARG A 46 11.73 -15.25 13.32
N GLN A 47 11.70 -13.96 12.94
CA GLN A 47 11.62 -13.52 11.53
C GLN A 47 10.53 -14.26 10.72
N PRO A 48 9.26 -14.26 11.18
CA PRO A 48 8.20 -15.12 10.62
C PRO A 48 7.70 -14.66 9.24
N TRP A 49 8.16 -13.51 8.76
CA TRP A 49 7.74 -12.94 7.48
C TRP A 49 8.11 -13.83 6.30
N ARG A 50 7.20 -13.87 5.33
CA ARG A 50 7.41 -14.42 4.00
C ARG A 50 6.93 -13.38 3.00
N PHE A 51 7.70 -13.17 1.96
CA PHE A 51 7.39 -12.17 0.93
C PHE A 51 7.14 -12.89 -0.40
N LEU A 52 6.04 -12.53 -1.06
CA LEU A 52 5.72 -12.96 -2.41
C LEU A 52 5.71 -11.72 -3.32
N VAL A 53 6.73 -11.61 -4.18
CA VAL A 53 6.86 -10.47 -5.10
C VAL A 53 6.16 -10.82 -6.42
N LEU A 54 4.98 -10.23 -6.63
CA LEU A 54 4.25 -10.40 -7.89
C LEU A 54 4.69 -9.32 -8.88
N LYS A 55 5.39 -9.70 -9.95
CA LYS A 55 5.81 -8.78 -11.03
C LYS A 55 4.92 -8.89 -12.28
N ASP A 56 4.55 -10.12 -12.64
CA ASP A 56 3.74 -10.42 -13.82
C ASP A 56 2.35 -9.76 -13.77
N GLN A 57 1.97 -9.12 -14.88
CA GLN A 57 0.73 -8.35 -14.95
C GLN A 57 -0.52 -9.24 -14.99
N GLU A 58 -0.45 -10.40 -15.62
CA GLU A 58 -1.59 -11.32 -15.70
C GLU A 58 -1.85 -11.98 -14.35
N ILE A 59 -0.81 -12.33 -13.61
CA ILE A 59 -0.94 -12.80 -12.22
C ILE A 59 -1.50 -11.68 -11.33
N LYS A 60 -1.01 -10.44 -11.46
CA LYS A 60 -1.57 -9.30 -10.72
C LYS A 60 -3.06 -9.11 -10.96
N LYS A 61 -3.52 -9.18 -12.22
CA LYS A 61 -4.96 -9.09 -12.57
C LYS A 61 -5.78 -10.19 -11.90
N LYS A 62 -5.28 -11.42 -11.87
CA LYS A 62 -5.95 -12.54 -11.17
C LYS A 62 -6.07 -12.26 -9.67
N VAL A 63 -4.99 -11.80 -9.03
CA VAL A 63 -5.00 -11.46 -7.59
C VAL A 63 -5.90 -10.25 -7.30
N GLN A 64 -5.93 -9.26 -8.18
CA GLN A 64 -6.79 -8.07 -8.06
C GLN A 64 -8.27 -8.45 -7.93
N ALA A 65 -8.75 -9.47 -8.64
CA ALA A 65 -10.15 -9.90 -8.54
C ALA A 65 -10.50 -10.36 -7.12
N TYR A 66 -9.64 -11.15 -6.49
CA TYR A 66 -9.81 -11.59 -5.10
C TYR A 66 -9.69 -10.43 -4.12
N TYR A 67 -8.70 -9.56 -4.31
CA TYR A 67 -8.51 -8.37 -3.48
C TYR A 67 -9.73 -7.45 -3.53
N LYS A 68 -10.24 -7.15 -4.73
CA LYS A 68 -11.40 -6.28 -4.92
C LYS A 68 -12.62 -6.84 -4.22
N ARG A 69 -12.91 -8.12 -4.40
CA ARG A 69 -14.02 -8.79 -3.71
C ARG A 69 -13.90 -8.68 -2.19
N ALA A 70 -12.73 -9.00 -1.62
CA ALA A 70 -12.53 -8.90 -0.17
C ALA A 70 -12.64 -7.45 0.34
N PHE A 71 -12.16 -6.48 -0.45
CA PHE A 71 -12.31 -5.07 -0.15
C PHE A 71 -13.78 -4.65 -0.14
N ASP A 72 -14.54 -5.00 -1.18
CA ASP A 72 -15.95 -4.65 -1.33
C ASP A 72 -16.82 -5.27 -0.23
N GLU A 73 -16.49 -6.48 0.23
CA GLU A 73 -17.22 -7.17 1.29
C GLU A 73 -16.88 -6.64 2.70
N VAL A 74 -15.61 -6.32 2.98
CA VAL A 74 -15.15 -6.05 4.36
C VAL A 74 -14.86 -4.58 4.62
N VAL A 75 -14.28 -3.87 3.66
CA VAL A 75 -13.70 -2.54 3.84
C VAL A 75 -14.59 -1.45 3.23
N GLY A 76 -15.15 -1.68 2.05
CA GLY A 76 -16.07 -0.77 1.35
C GLY A 76 -17.24 -0.30 2.23
N PRO A 77 -17.97 -1.20 2.92
CA PRO A 77 -19.10 -0.82 3.76
C PRO A 77 -18.69 0.12 4.89
N ARG A 78 -17.50 -0.10 5.48
CA ARG A 78 -16.96 0.76 6.55
C ARG A 78 -16.72 2.17 6.03
N TYR A 79 -16.17 2.34 4.84
CA TYR A 79 -15.94 3.66 4.26
C TYR A 79 -17.26 4.38 3.91
N LEU A 80 -18.25 3.65 3.41
CA LEU A 80 -19.55 4.23 3.07
C LEU A 80 -20.33 4.70 4.30
N SER A 81 -20.16 4.05 5.44
CA SER A 81 -20.82 4.41 6.71
C SER A 81 -20.01 5.38 7.57
N SER A 82 -18.74 5.63 7.25
CA SER A 82 -17.86 6.50 8.06
C SER A 82 -18.12 7.98 7.79
N ALA A 83 -17.97 8.80 8.84
CA ALA A 83 -17.90 10.24 8.67
C ALA A 83 -16.66 10.62 7.84
N PRO A 84 -16.75 11.66 6.98
CA PRO A 84 -15.60 12.12 6.24
C PRO A 84 -14.50 12.59 7.20
N PRO A 85 -13.21 12.42 6.83
CA PRO A 85 -12.12 12.93 7.64
C PRO A 85 -12.18 14.47 7.74
N PRO A 86 -11.59 15.07 8.79
CA PRO A 86 -11.52 16.51 8.92
C PRO A 86 -11.00 17.19 7.64
N GLY A 87 -11.68 18.23 7.18
CA GLY A 87 -11.34 18.94 5.94
C GLY A 87 -11.85 18.31 4.63
N SER A 88 -12.61 17.21 4.70
CA SER A 88 -13.28 16.62 3.52
C SER A 88 -14.80 16.82 3.60
N SER A 89 -15.43 17.20 2.48
CA SER A 89 -16.88 17.25 2.39
C SER A 89 -17.46 15.85 2.16
N THR A 90 -18.65 15.58 2.70
CA THR A 90 -19.34 14.29 2.54
C THR A 90 -19.48 13.88 1.07
N GLY A 91 -19.80 14.84 0.18
CA GLY A 91 -19.93 14.58 -1.25
C GLY A 91 -18.61 14.21 -1.92
N ARG A 92 -17.50 14.87 -1.56
CA ARG A 92 -16.16 14.52 -2.05
C ARG A 92 -15.73 13.15 -1.54
N TYR A 93 -15.97 12.88 -0.26
CA TYR A 93 -15.63 11.62 0.39
C TYR A 93 -16.36 10.44 -0.23
N ARG A 94 -17.68 10.53 -0.42
CA ARG A 94 -18.46 9.48 -1.09
C ARG A 94 -17.94 9.20 -2.50
N ARG A 95 -17.74 10.24 -3.32
CA ARG A 95 -17.21 10.08 -4.69
C ARG A 95 -15.86 9.39 -4.73
N GLN A 96 -14.97 9.71 -3.79
CA GLN A 96 -13.66 9.09 -3.70
C GLN A 96 -13.75 7.59 -3.39
N HIS A 97 -14.71 7.16 -2.58
CA HIS A 97 -14.88 5.76 -2.19
C HIS A 97 -15.76 4.96 -3.16
N SER A 98 -16.63 5.60 -3.93
CA SER A 98 -17.42 4.95 -4.98
C SER A 98 -16.66 4.72 -6.29
N ALA A 99 -15.47 5.32 -6.44
CA ALA A 99 -14.62 5.18 -7.62
C ALA A 99 -13.54 4.08 -7.48
N VAL A 100 -13.64 3.25 -6.43
CA VAL A 100 -12.67 2.18 -6.08
C VAL A 100 -13.25 0.81 -6.45
#